data_AF-A0A964V2S5-F1
#
_entry.id   AF-A0A964V2S5-F1
#
_cell.length_a   1.000
_cell.length_b   1.000
_cell.length_c   1.000
_cell.angle_alpha   90.00
_cell.angle_beta   90.00
_cell.angle_gamma   90.00
#
_symmetry.space_group_name_H-M   'P 1'
#
loop_
_entity.id
_entity.type
_entity.pdbx_description
1 polymer ?
#
loop_
_entity_poly.entity_id
_entity_poly.type
_entity_poly.pdbx_seq_one_letter_code
_entity_poly.pdbx_strand_id
1 'polypeptide(L)'
;MHQGRKAIIARKIAGERVVLYRKPDGGVVALEDRCAHRQAALSVGRKEGSELRCMYHGLKFNRDGERDEIPGQTVTPCDDDSVDYYYSWGASKETEFPGLSDLLGRTLDEAFNEDRIILEAQHVRCRERPDRIFLNIANDAGPVKMMWVLDKLLHEEQASAAPLALASG
;
A
#
# COMPACT_ATOMS: atom_id res chain seq x y z
N MET A 1 3.15 18.64 -22.34
CA MET A 1 1.74 18.39 -22.00
C MET A 1 1.54 18.57 -20.50
N HIS A 2 1.17 19.78 -20.06
CA HIS A 2 0.95 20.10 -18.64
C HIS A 2 -0.55 20.30 -18.43
N GLN A 3 -1.28 19.23 -18.09
CA GLN A 3 -2.72 19.34 -17.85
C GLN A 3 -2.92 19.80 -16.40
N GLY A 4 -3.16 21.10 -16.25
CA GLY A 4 -3.21 21.79 -14.95
C GLY A 4 -4.33 21.32 -14.03
N ARG A 5 -4.26 21.78 -12.78
CA ARG A 5 -5.17 21.58 -11.62
C ARG A 5 -6.70 21.59 -11.88
N LYS A 6 -7.17 21.95 -13.08
CA LYS A 6 -8.60 21.95 -13.47
C LYS A 6 -9.16 20.57 -13.85
N ALA A 7 -8.33 19.52 -13.97
CA ALA A 7 -8.75 18.22 -14.47
C ALA A 7 -9.39 17.28 -13.42
N ILE A 8 -9.20 17.57 -12.13
CA ILE A 8 -9.68 16.77 -10.99
C ILE A 8 -10.45 17.72 -10.08
N ILE A 9 -11.64 17.32 -9.64
CA ILE A 9 -12.45 18.11 -8.70
C ILE A 9 -12.91 17.27 -7.52
N ALA A 10 -12.87 17.84 -6.32
CA ALA A 10 -13.48 17.26 -5.13
C ALA A 10 -14.89 17.81 -4.93
N ARG A 11 -15.84 16.97 -4.51
CA ARG A 11 -17.18 17.37 -4.09
C ARG A 11 -17.59 16.58 -2.85
N LYS A 12 -18.47 17.18 -2.04
CA LYS A 12 -19.17 16.45 -0.99
C LYS A 12 -20.56 16.09 -1.51
N ILE A 13 -20.89 14.80 -1.57
CA ILE A 13 -22.16 14.30 -2.09
C ILE A 13 -22.75 13.37 -1.03
N ALA A 14 -23.97 13.66 -0.55
CA ALA A 14 -24.64 12.88 0.50
C ALA A 14 -23.80 12.65 1.79
N GLY A 15 -22.86 13.54 2.09
CA GLY A 15 -21.96 13.38 3.26
C GLY A 15 -20.56 12.88 2.90
N GLU A 16 -20.41 12.20 1.77
CA GLU A 16 -19.16 11.58 1.34
C GLU A 16 -18.28 12.52 0.53
N ARG A 17 -16.96 12.44 0.71
CA ARG A 17 -16.00 13.15 -0.14
C ARG A 17 -15.75 12.34 -1.40
N VAL A 18 -16.02 12.92 -2.55
CA VAL A 18 -15.94 12.27 -3.86
C VAL A 18 -14.97 13.05 -4.75
N VAL A 19 -14.03 12.35 -5.36
CA VAL A 19 -13.17 12.88 -6.42
C VAL A 19 -13.76 12.54 -7.77
N LEU A 20 -13.82 13.53 -8.65
CA LEU A 20 -14.34 13.40 -10.01
C LEU A 20 -13.27 13.81 -11.01
N TYR A 21 -13.12 13.03 -12.07
CA TYR A 21 -12.27 13.36 -13.20
C TYR A 21 -12.83 12.82 -14.51
N ARG A 22 -12.34 13.35 -15.64
CA ARG A 22 -12.75 12.93 -16.99
C ARG A 22 -11.64 12.15 -17.68
N LYS A 23 -11.98 10.95 -18.16
CA LYS A 23 -11.13 10.12 -19.02
C LYS A 23 -10.91 10.76 -20.40
N PRO A 24 -9.91 10.32 -21.17
CA PRO A 24 -9.66 10.83 -22.52
C PRO A 24 -10.82 10.55 -23.49
N ASP A 25 -11.56 9.45 -23.28
CA ASP A 25 -12.76 9.08 -24.06
C ASP A 25 -14.00 9.94 -23.71
N GLY A 26 -13.87 10.91 -22.80
CA GLY A 26 -14.96 11.77 -22.36
C GLY A 26 -15.79 11.20 -21.21
N GLY A 27 -15.60 9.93 -20.84
CA GLY A 27 -16.27 9.30 -19.71
C GLY A 27 -15.88 9.95 -18.38
N VAL A 28 -16.82 9.99 -17.43
CA VAL A 28 -16.60 10.54 -16.08
C VAL A 28 -16.36 9.39 -15.12
N VAL A 29 -15.39 9.57 -14.22
CA VAL A 29 -15.11 8.67 -13.11
C VAL A 29 -15.39 9.39 -11.81
N ALA A 30 -16.01 8.69 -10.86
CA ALA A 30 -16.26 9.14 -9.50
C ALA A 30 -15.71 8.10 -8.53
N LEU A 31 -14.78 8.50 -7.68
CA LEU A 31 -14.21 7.66 -6.62
C LEU A 31 -14.39 8.35 -5.28
N GLU A 32 -14.30 7.60 -4.19
CA GLU A 32 -14.11 8.21 -2.87
C GLU A 32 -12.82 9.05 -2.90
N ASP A 33 -12.86 10.27 -2.36
CA ASP A 33 -11.71 11.18 -2.29
C ASP A 33 -10.76 10.78 -1.15
N ARG A 34 -10.33 9.52 -1.17
CA ARG A 34 -9.61 8.87 -0.09
C ARG A 34 -8.70 7.79 -0.64
N CYS A 35 -7.40 8.00 -0.48
CA CYS A 35 -6.40 6.97 -0.75
C CYS A 35 -6.42 5.90 0.35
N ALA A 36 -6.34 4.62 -0.02
CA ALA A 36 -6.20 3.52 0.94
C ALA A 36 -4.95 3.67 1.83
N HIS A 37 -3.90 4.31 1.30
CA HIS A 37 -2.70 4.63 2.06
C HIS A 37 -2.87 5.93 2.85
N ARG A 38 -3.50 5.82 4.03
CA ARG A 38 -3.65 6.90 5.02
C ARG A 38 -4.63 8.02 4.64
N GLN A 39 -5.62 7.71 3.83
CA GLN A 39 -6.77 8.58 3.57
C GLN A 39 -6.41 9.93 2.92
N ALA A 40 -5.25 10.01 2.28
CA ALA A 40 -4.85 11.20 1.53
C ALA A 40 -5.89 11.51 0.46
N ALA A 41 -6.24 12.80 0.29
CA ALA A 41 -7.22 13.20 -0.70
C ALA A 41 -6.70 12.89 -2.11
N LEU A 42 -7.45 12.12 -2.89
CA LEU A 42 -7.12 11.84 -4.29
C LEU A 42 -7.31 13.08 -5.17
N SER A 43 -8.08 14.06 -4.72
CA SER A 43 -8.32 15.33 -5.39
C SER A 43 -7.09 16.22 -5.51
N VAL A 44 -6.09 16.03 -4.63
CA VAL A 44 -4.77 16.67 -4.76
C VAL A 44 -3.79 15.81 -5.59
N GLY A 45 -4.30 14.72 -6.16
CA GLY A 45 -3.62 13.77 -7.01
C GLY A 45 -3.26 14.32 -8.40
N ARG A 46 -2.85 13.39 -9.27
CA ARG A 46 -2.54 13.63 -10.68
C ARG A 46 -3.34 12.66 -11.55
N LYS A 47 -3.99 13.18 -12.60
CA LYS A 47 -4.67 12.34 -13.59
C LYS A 47 -3.65 11.80 -14.58
N GLU A 48 -3.66 10.50 -14.81
CA GLU A 48 -2.76 9.80 -15.75
C GLU A 48 -3.61 9.02 -16.75
N GLY A 49 -3.89 9.64 -17.91
CA GLY A 49 -4.81 9.07 -18.90
C GLY A 49 -6.21 8.87 -18.31
N SER A 50 -6.59 7.60 -18.14
CA SER A 50 -7.88 7.16 -17.57
C SER A 50 -7.81 6.82 -16.08
N GLU A 51 -6.66 7.00 -15.43
CA GLU A 51 -6.37 6.62 -14.05
C GLU A 51 -6.04 7.85 -13.20
N LEU A 52 -5.99 7.65 -11.88
CA LEU A 52 -5.70 8.70 -10.91
C LEU A 52 -4.57 8.29 -9.96
N ARG A 53 -3.50 9.07 -9.91
CA ARG A 53 -2.36 8.86 -9.02
C ARG A 53 -2.45 9.72 -7.77
N CYS A 54 -2.35 9.09 -6.61
CA CYS A 54 -2.22 9.77 -5.32
C CYS A 54 -0.85 10.44 -5.21
N MET A 55 -0.80 11.74 -4.90
CA MET A 55 0.46 12.48 -4.78
C MET A 55 1.15 12.32 -3.41
N TYR A 56 0.61 11.51 -2.50
CA TYR A 56 1.26 11.23 -1.22
C TYR A 56 2.36 10.18 -1.36
N HIS A 57 2.02 8.99 -1.84
CA HIS A 57 2.95 7.87 -2.05
C HIS A 57 2.72 7.15 -3.39
N GLY A 58 2.10 7.83 -4.34
CA GLY A 58 2.06 7.38 -5.73
C GLY A 58 1.10 6.25 -6.07
N LEU A 59 0.25 5.75 -5.16
CA LEU A 59 -0.76 4.72 -5.48
C LEU A 59 -1.59 5.19 -6.69
N LYS A 60 -1.69 4.35 -7.72
CA LYS A 60 -2.46 4.61 -8.93
C LYS A 60 -3.75 3.81 -8.88
N PHE A 61 -4.86 4.50 -9.15
CA PHE A 61 -6.21 3.96 -9.07
C PHE A 61 -6.84 3.93 -10.45
N ASN A 62 -7.47 2.81 -10.78
CA ASN A 62 -8.28 2.69 -11.99
C ASN A 62 -9.66 3.32 -11.82
N ARG A 63 -10.52 3.15 -12.84
CA ARG A 63 -11.87 3.74 -12.87
C ARG A 63 -12.81 3.16 -11.83
N ASP A 64 -12.53 1.94 -11.38
CA ASP A 64 -13.33 1.18 -10.42
C ASP A 64 -12.79 1.37 -8.98
N GLY A 65 -11.70 2.14 -8.83
CA GLY A 65 -11.08 2.43 -7.54
C GLY A 65 -10.13 1.33 -7.04
N GLU A 66 -9.83 0.35 -7.89
CA GLU A 66 -8.80 -0.66 -7.63
C GLU A 66 -7.41 -0.05 -7.83
N ARG A 67 -6.41 -0.64 -7.17
CA ARG A 67 -5.03 -0.11 -7.19
C ARG A 67 -4.23 -0.85 -8.25
N ASP A 68 -4.12 -0.25 -9.42
CA ASP A 68 -3.36 -0.81 -10.55
C ASP A 68 -1.84 -0.70 -10.33
N GLU A 69 -1.40 0.22 -9.46
CA GLU A 69 0.01 0.37 -9.10
C GLU A 69 0.12 0.82 -7.64
N ILE A 70 0.93 0.15 -6.84
CA ILE A 70 1.14 0.45 -5.43
C ILE A 70 2.61 0.77 -5.21
N PRO A 71 2.99 2.05 -5.09
CA PRO A 71 4.38 2.37 -4.87
C PRO A 71 4.84 2.10 -3.44
N GLY A 72 5.96 1.40 -3.31
CA GLY A 72 6.57 1.01 -2.03
C GLY A 72 6.59 -0.50 -1.84
N GLN A 73 7.01 -0.91 -0.64
CA GLN A 73 6.92 -2.30 -0.19
C GLN A 73 5.68 -2.43 0.70
N THR A 74 4.81 -3.39 0.38
CA THR A 74 3.65 -3.71 1.20
C THR A 74 3.47 -5.22 1.28
N VAL A 75 2.97 -5.68 2.42
CA VAL A 75 2.76 -7.09 2.71
C VAL A 75 1.29 -7.25 3.12
N THR A 76 0.61 -8.20 2.50
CA THR A 76 -0.78 -8.54 2.81
C THR A 76 -0.83 -10.00 3.26
N PRO A 77 -1.30 -10.30 4.48
CA PRO A 77 -1.54 -11.68 4.89
C PRO A 77 -2.55 -12.36 3.98
N CYS A 78 -2.21 -13.56 3.49
CA CYS A 78 -3.12 -14.40 2.70
C CYS A 78 -3.77 -15.45 3.61
N ASP A 79 -2.96 -16.08 4.46
CA ASP A 79 -3.36 -17.00 5.52
C ASP A 79 -2.31 -16.97 6.65
N ASP A 80 -2.37 -17.94 7.57
CA ASP A 80 -1.48 -18.01 8.73
C ASP A 80 -0.01 -18.25 8.36
N ASP A 81 0.27 -18.78 7.16
CA ASP A 81 1.59 -19.24 6.73
C ASP A 81 2.10 -18.55 5.45
N SER A 82 1.32 -17.65 4.87
CA SER A 82 1.68 -16.99 3.61
C SER A 82 1.22 -15.53 3.53
N VAL A 83 1.98 -14.77 2.74
CA VAL A 83 1.71 -13.36 2.47
C VAL A 83 1.93 -13.09 0.99
N ASP A 84 1.16 -12.16 0.46
CA ASP A 84 1.51 -11.50 -0.80
C ASP A 84 2.41 -10.30 -0.48
N TYR A 85 3.66 -10.37 -0.95
CA TYR A 85 4.62 -9.27 -0.84
C TYR A 85 4.67 -8.52 -2.17
N TYR A 86 4.09 -7.32 -2.18
CA TYR A 86 4.19 -6.39 -3.30
C TYR A 86 5.34 -5.43 -3.07
N TYR A 87 6.20 -5.27 -4.06
CA TYR A 87 7.13 -4.16 -4.13
C TYR A 87 7.01 -3.48 -5.48
N SER A 88 7.31 -2.19 -5.51
CA SER A 88 7.39 -1.43 -6.76
C SER A 88 8.70 -0.70 -6.85
N TRP A 89 9.19 -0.57 -8.08
CA TRP A 89 10.21 0.40 -8.41
C TRP A 89 9.80 1.16 -9.68
N GLY A 90 10.12 2.45 -9.74
CA GLY A 90 9.87 3.24 -10.94
C GLY A 90 10.49 4.63 -10.86
N ALA A 91 11.27 5.01 -11.87
CA ALA A 91 11.72 6.38 -12.03
C ALA A 91 10.64 7.21 -12.74
N SER A 92 10.29 8.38 -12.20
CA SER A 92 9.26 9.26 -12.78
C SER A 92 9.61 9.84 -14.17
N LYS A 93 10.87 9.73 -14.57
CA LYS A 93 11.44 10.15 -15.86
C LYS A 93 12.80 9.47 -16.04
N GLU A 94 13.28 9.40 -17.28
CA GLU A 94 14.66 9.00 -17.56
C GLU A 94 15.63 9.89 -16.77
N THR A 95 16.65 9.27 -16.18
CA THR A 95 17.69 10.02 -15.49
C THR A 95 18.64 10.67 -16.49
N GLU A 96 19.51 11.57 -16.04
CA GLU A 96 20.54 12.15 -16.90
C GLU A 96 21.57 11.12 -17.40
N PHE A 97 21.60 9.93 -16.80
CA PHE A 97 22.44 8.80 -17.18
C PHE A 97 21.58 7.72 -17.84
N PRO A 98 21.65 7.56 -19.17
CA PRO A 98 20.87 6.55 -19.88
C PRO A 98 21.09 5.15 -19.29
N GLY A 99 19.99 4.45 -18.98
CA GLY A 99 20.02 3.07 -18.47
C GLY A 99 20.26 2.93 -16.96
N LEU A 100 20.44 4.03 -16.22
CA LEU A 100 20.54 3.99 -14.76
C LEU A 100 19.24 3.50 -14.11
N SER A 101 18.07 3.85 -14.66
CA SER A 101 16.77 3.37 -14.18
C SER A 101 16.67 1.84 -14.23
N ASP A 102 17.14 1.24 -15.32
CA ASP A 102 17.15 -0.21 -15.54
C ASP A 102 18.17 -0.92 -14.64
N LEU A 103 19.33 -0.30 -14.44
CA LEU A 103 20.32 -0.79 -13.50
C LEU A 103 19.76 -0.83 -12.08
N LEU A 104 19.19 0.28 -11.60
CA LEU A 104 18.60 0.36 -10.27
C LEU A 104 17.42 -0.61 -10.10
N GLY A 105 16.59 -0.76 -11.12
CA GLY A 105 15.48 -1.72 -11.10
C GLY A 105 15.97 -3.15 -10.92
N ARG A 106 17.02 -3.56 -11.66
CA ARG A 106 17.62 -4.89 -11.50
C ARG A 106 18.24 -5.10 -10.14
N THR A 107 18.99 -4.12 -9.63
CA THR A 107 19.62 -4.20 -8.30
C THR A 107 18.58 -4.32 -7.19
N LEU A 108 17.43 -3.64 -7.33
CA LEU A 108 16.34 -3.75 -6.35
C LEU A 108 15.64 -5.10 -6.42
N ASP A 109 15.46 -5.68 -7.62
CA ASP A 109 14.90 -7.02 -7.77
C ASP A 109 15.84 -8.08 -7.17
N GLU A 110 17.15 -7.94 -7.37
CA GLU A 110 18.15 -8.80 -6.73
C GLU A 110 18.07 -8.70 -5.20
N ALA A 111 18.05 -7.49 -4.65
CA ALA A 111 17.94 -7.26 -3.20
C ALA A 111 16.63 -7.82 -2.63
N PHE A 112 15.52 -7.63 -3.34
CA PHE A 112 14.22 -8.17 -2.93
C PHE A 112 14.24 -9.70 -2.84
N ASN A 113 14.86 -10.36 -3.82
CA ASN A 113 14.96 -11.81 -3.85
C ASN A 113 15.95 -12.35 -2.80
N GLU A 114 16.98 -11.59 -2.43
CA GLU A 114 17.85 -11.90 -1.30
C GLU A 114 17.07 -11.87 0.02
N ASP A 115 16.32 -10.78 0.26
CA ASP A 115 15.48 -10.63 1.45
C ASP A 115 14.45 -11.77 1.56
N ARG A 116 13.82 -12.15 0.44
CA ARG A 116 12.85 -13.25 0.38
C ARG A 116 13.41 -14.54 0.98
N ILE A 117 14.64 -14.92 0.63
CA ILE A 117 15.28 -16.15 1.11
C ILE A 117 15.41 -16.12 2.64
N ILE A 118 15.83 -14.99 3.20
CA ILE A 118 16.02 -14.83 4.64
C ILE A 118 14.68 -14.82 5.38
N LEU A 119 13.68 -14.11 4.85
CA LEU A 119 12.34 -14.04 5.46
C LEU A 119 11.66 -15.41 5.50
N GLU A 120 11.73 -16.18 4.40
CA GLU A 120 11.19 -17.54 4.36
C GLU A 120 11.90 -18.47 5.35
N ALA A 121 13.23 -18.40 5.42
CA ALA A 121 14.00 -19.18 6.39
C ALA A 121 13.69 -18.79 7.85
N GLN A 122 13.49 -17.49 8.13
CA GLN A 122 13.07 -17.01 9.44
C GLN A 122 11.67 -17.52 9.80
N HIS A 123 10.72 -17.50 8.86
CA HIS A 123 9.38 -18.05 9.08
C HIS A 123 9.44 -19.55 9.46
N VAL A 124 10.19 -20.36 8.72
CA VAL A 124 10.42 -21.78 9.05
C VAL A 124 10.99 -21.92 10.45
N ARG A 125 12.06 -21.18 10.78
CA ARG A 125 12.71 -21.27 12.10
C ARG A 125 11.79 -20.82 13.24
N CYS A 126 10.93 -19.84 12.98
CA CYS A 126 9.94 -19.38 13.95
C CYS A 126 8.92 -20.47 14.26
N ARG A 127 8.50 -21.25 13.26
CA ARG A 127 7.59 -22.39 13.44
C ARG A 127 8.25 -23.56 14.18
N GLU A 128 9.50 -23.86 13.85
CA GLU A 128 10.26 -24.93 14.52
C GLU A 128 10.53 -24.65 16.00
N ARG A 129 10.52 -23.36 16.40
CA ARG A 129 10.78 -22.91 17.77
C ARG A 129 9.74 -21.89 18.22
N PRO A 130 8.51 -22.33 18.54
CA PRO A 130 7.44 -21.44 18.94
C PRO A 130 7.70 -20.75 20.29
N ASP A 131 8.50 -21.38 21.16
CA ASP A 131 8.89 -20.91 22.50
C ASP A 131 10.16 -20.05 22.51
N ARG A 132 10.70 -19.71 21.34
CA ARG A 132 11.91 -18.89 21.21
C ARG A 132 11.75 -17.54 21.93
N ILE A 133 12.83 -17.10 22.57
CA ILE A 133 12.93 -15.76 23.13
C ILE A 133 13.48 -14.83 22.04
N PHE A 134 12.75 -13.77 21.70
CA PHE A 134 13.27 -12.69 20.88
C PHE A 134 14.18 -11.80 21.73
N LEU A 135 15.49 -11.92 21.51
CA LEU A 135 16.47 -11.01 22.09
C LEU A 135 16.57 -9.75 21.22
N ASN A 136 15.88 -8.69 21.65
CA ASN A 136 15.92 -7.42 20.93
C ASN A 136 17.23 -6.67 21.25
N ILE A 137 17.92 -6.22 20.21
CA ILE A 137 19.08 -5.32 20.31
C ILE A 137 18.71 -3.91 19.86
N ALA A 138 19.66 -2.97 19.98
CA ALA A 138 19.41 -1.57 19.63
C ALA A 138 18.93 -1.37 18.17
N ASN A 139 19.42 -2.20 17.24
CA ASN A 139 19.02 -2.15 15.83
C ASN A 139 17.57 -2.60 15.59
N ASP A 140 16.94 -3.28 16.55
CA ASP A 140 15.56 -3.78 16.43
C ASP A 140 14.53 -2.76 16.91
N ALA A 141 14.94 -1.56 17.32
CA ALA A 141 14.05 -0.55 17.88
C ALA A 141 12.87 -0.21 16.96
N GLY A 142 13.10 -0.22 15.63
CA GLY A 142 12.05 -0.01 14.63
C GLY A 142 11.00 -1.13 14.62
N PRO A 143 11.38 -2.37 14.28
CA PRO A 143 10.47 -3.53 14.30
C PRO A 143 9.76 -3.73 15.64
N VAL A 144 10.47 -3.58 16.77
CA VAL A 144 9.86 -3.70 18.12
C VAL A 144 8.75 -2.68 18.32
N LYS A 145 8.95 -1.43 17.89
CA LYS A 145 7.92 -0.40 17.99
C LYS A 145 6.73 -0.69 17.08
N MET A 146 6.96 -1.23 15.89
CA MET A 146 5.89 -1.65 14.98
C MET A 146 5.04 -2.75 15.60
N MET A 147 5.66 -3.78 16.18
CA MET A 147 4.96 -4.87 16.88
C MET A 147 4.12 -4.34 18.04
N TRP A 148 4.68 -3.42 18.85
CA TRP A 148 3.92 -2.79 19.93
C TRP A 148 2.68 -2.03 19.43
N VAL A 149 2.78 -1.30 18.31
CA VAL A 149 1.63 -0.62 17.71
C VAL A 149 0.60 -1.64 17.24
N LEU A 150 1.04 -2.71 16.56
CA LEU A 150 0.15 -3.75 16.06
C LEU A 150 -0.60 -4.45 17.19
N ASP A 151 0.11 -4.87 18.24
CA ASP A 151 -0.49 -5.47 19.43
C ASP A 151 -1.55 -4.55 20.02
N LYS A 152 -1.24 -3.26 20.17
CA LYS A 152 -2.20 -2.28 20.69
C LYS A 152 -3.47 -2.21 19.83
N LEU A 153 -3.32 -2.15 18.50
CA LEU A 153 -4.47 -2.10 17.58
C LEU A 153 -5.32 -3.37 17.64
N LEU A 154 -4.70 -4.55 17.71
CA LEU A 154 -5.39 -5.83 17.84
C LEU A 154 -6.19 -5.91 19.16
N HIS A 155 -5.60 -5.44 20.26
CA HIS A 155 -6.30 -5.38 21.55
C HIS A 155 -7.51 -4.43 21.49
N GLU A 156 -7.35 -3.26 20.86
CA GLU A 156 -8.44 -2.29 20.68
C GLU A 156 -9.56 -2.86 19.78
N GLU A 157 -9.20 -3.55 18.69
CA GLU A 157 -10.14 -4.23 17.80
C GLU A 157 -10.93 -5.30 18.55
N GLN A 158 -10.24 -6.20 19.25
CA GLN A 158 -10.85 -7.28 20.03
C GLN A 158 -11.77 -6.75 21.14
N ALA A 159 -11.41 -5.63 21.78
CA ALA A 159 -12.24 -4.98 22.79
C ALA A 159 -13.50 -4.30 22.21
N SER A 160 -13.45 -3.89 20.93
CA SER A 160 -14.56 -3.23 20.23
C SER A 160 -15.50 -4.18 19.49
N ALA A 161 -15.06 -5.41 19.22
CA ALA A 161 -15.88 -6.47 18.63
C ALA A 161 -16.94 -6.93 19.64
N ALA A 162 -18.17 -6.39 19.56
CA ALA A 162 -19.31 -6.97 20.25
C ALA A 162 -19.47 -8.44 19.80
N PRO A 163 -19.80 -9.38 20.71
CA PRO A 163 -19.96 -10.77 20.32
C PRO A 163 -21.09 -10.86 19.29
N LEU A 164 -20.76 -11.25 18.06
CA LEU A 164 -21.76 -11.75 17.12
C LEU A 164 -22.36 -13.00 17.78
N ALA A 165 -23.52 -12.82 18.42
CA ALA A 165 -24.30 -13.93 18.94
C ALA A 165 -24.58 -14.86 17.75
N LEU A 166 -23.93 -16.02 17.75
CA LEU A 166 -24.31 -17.14 16.89
C LEU A 166 -25.79 -17.42 17.19
N ALA A 167 -26.66 -17.04 16.26
CA ALA A 167 -28.05 -17.43 16.29
C ALA A 167 -28.09 -18.95 16.06
N SER A 168 -28.21 -19.69 17.16
CA SER A 168 -28.52 -21.11 17.16
C SER A 168 -29.92 -21.33 16.59
N GLY A 169 -29.99 -22.10 15.51
CA GLY A 169 -31.21 -22.66 14.92
C GLY A 169 -31.05 -24.15 14.71
#